data_AF-A0A961EZP2-F1
#
_entry.id   AF-A0A961EZP2-F1
#
_cell.length_a   1.000
_cell.length_b   1.000
_cell.length_c   1.000
_cell.angle_alpha   90.00
_cell.angle_beta   90.00
_cell.angle_gamma   90.00
#
_symmetry.space_group_name_H-M   'P 1'
#
loop_
_entity.id
_entity.type
_entity.pdbx_description
1 polymer ?
#
loop_
_entity_poly.entity_id
_entity_poly.type
_entity_poly.pdbx_seq_one_letter_code
_entity_poly.pdbx_strand_id
1 'polypeptide(L)'
;MPAHRRPRVVFYFKLYMAAMVALSVVLLLVDGMHIIQGDLAAMIDPTLTVPEIRIYALYFRTAVYLAWAVVFSIALFTPVKPWAWYYNLGMLAFSLLGCVTIPFAVWIFLYWRKGSVREYYLSSGHLYHAGAEDQSQSVADRLFDGLVEWPRPIRWLEYYYPFTLAGTILFASAVLLLGLAFGGTGERVNIYALIFSALSFLVLGLLVLDGRIQAFFVLAVELGWDTSSPLIARLDSAIRVHLAQSRTHYFYRY
;
A
#
# COMPACT_ATOMS: atom_id res chain seq x y z
N MET A 1 0.74 25.65 32.54
CA MET A 1 1.23 24.77 31.44
C MET A 1 0.94 25.47 30.12
N PRO A 2 1.95 25.70 29.26
CA PRO A 2 1.72 26.30 27.96
C PRO A 2 0.81 25.40 27.13
N ALA A 3 -0.25 25.95 26.54
CA ALA A 3 -1.15 25.19 25.67
C ALA A 3 -0.36 24.66 24.47
N HIS A 4 -0.15 23.34 24.40
CA HIS A 4 0.47 22.72 23.23
C HIS A 4 -0.40 23.02 22.00
N ARG A 5 0.15 23.79 21.05
CA ARG A 5 -0.50 24.05 19.76
C ARG A 5 -0.75 22.71 19.07
N ARG A 6 -1.98 22.49 18.61
CA ARG A 6 -2.34 21.28 17.85
C ARG A 6 -1.47 21.20 16.58
N PRO A 7 -0.79 20.08 16.31
CA PRO A 7 -0.01 19.92 15.10
C PRO A 7 -0.92 19.96 13.87
N ARG A 8 -0.56 20.75 12.85
CA ARG A 8 -1.33 20.85 11.59
C ARG A 8 -1.51 19.50 10.87
N VAL A 9 -0.58 18.57 11.08
CA VAL A 9 -0.63 17.20 10.54
C VAL A 9 -1.90 16.46 10.96
N VAL A 10 -2.41 16.68 12.18
CA VAL A 10 -3.66 16.05 12.64
C VAL A 10 -4.86 16.52 11.81
N PHE A 11 -4.87 17.80 11.41
CA PHE A 11 -5.90 18.34 10.52
C PHE A 11 -5.80 17.73 9.12
N TYR A 12 -4.59 17.65 8.54
CA TYR A 12 -4.39 17.04 7.22
C TYR A 12 -4.78 15.56 7.19
N PHE A 13 -4.50 14.81 8.25
CA PHE A 13 -4.97 13.44 8.40
C PHE A 13 -6.49 13.34 8.40
N LYS A 14 -7.19 14.18 9.17
CA LYS A 14 -8.66 14.17 9.18
C LYS A 14 -9.24 14.55 7.83
N LEU A 15 -8.65 15.54 7.16
CA LEU A 15 -9.04 15.92 5.81
C LEU A 15 -8.87 14.76 4.82
N TYR A 16 -7.74 14.05 4.91
CA TYR A 16 -7.49 12.86 4.11
C TYR A 16 -8.48 11.73 4.40
N MET A 17 -8.76 11.45 5.67
CA MET A 17 -9.76 10.43 6.03
C MET A 17 -11.16 10.81 5.54
N ALA A 18 -11.54 12.08 5.62
CA ALA A 18 -12.80 12.56 5.04
C ALA A 18 -12.84 12.39 3.52
N ALA A 19 -11.74 12.70 2.81
CA ALA A 19 -11.63 12.45 1.38
C ALA A 19 -11.72 10.96 1.03
N MET A 20 -11.14 10.07 1.84
CA MET A 20 -11.26 8.61 1.67
C MET A 20 -12.69 8.12 1.85
N VAL A 21 -13.42 8.64 2.84
CA VAL A 21 -14.85 8.34 3.02
C VAL A 21 -15.65 8.84 1.83
N ALA A 22 -15.44 10.08 1.39
CA ALA A 22 -16.13 10.65 0.23
C ALA A 22 -15.89 9.84 -1.05
N LEU A 23 -14.63 9.44 -1.30
CA LEU A 23 -14.28 8.58 -2.43
C LEU A 23 -15.00 7.22 -2.34
N SER A 24 -15.03 6.60 -1.15
CA SER A 24 -15.71 5.32 -0.93
C SER A 24 -17.22 5.44 -1.18
N VAL A 25 -17.85 6.54 -0.76
CA VAL A 25 -19.26 6.82 -1.02
C VAL A 25 -19.53 7.03 -2.51
N VAL A 26 -18.67 7.76 -3.23
CA VAL A 26 -18.80 7.93 -4.69
C VAL A 26 -18.72 6.57 -5.40
N LEU A 27 -17.77 5.72 -5.03
CA LEU A 27 -17.65 4.38 -5.60
C LEU A 27 -18.87 3.51 -5.30
N LEU A 28 -19.44 3.59 -4.09
CA LEU A 28 -20.70 2.91 -3.75
C LEU A 28 -21.87 3.40 -4.59
N LEU A 29 -21.98 4.72 -4.83
CA LEU A 29 -23.04 5.28 -5.67
C LEU A 29 -22.91 4.82 -7.12
N VAL A 30 -21.68 4.81 -7.66
CA VAL A 30 -21.40 4.30 -9.00
C VAL A 30 -21.78 2.82 -9.10
N ASP A 31 -21.40 1.99 -8.14
CA ASP A 31 -21.77 0.57 -8.12
C ASP A 31 -23.29 0.38 -8.02
N GLY A 32 -23.96 1.17 -7.17
CA GLY A 32 -25.43 1.18 -7.07
C GLY A 32 -26.10 1.53 -8.40
N MET A 33 -25.58 2.52 -9.13
CA MET A 33 -26.09 2.84 -10.48
C MET A 33 -25.90 1.70 -11.47
N HIS A 34 -24.78 0.97 -11.39
CA HIS A 34 -24.54 -0.19 -12.26
C HIS A 34 -25.50 -1.35 -11.95
N ILE A 35 -25.84 -1.56 -10.67
CA ILE A 35 -26.85 -2.56 -10.28
C ILE A 35 -28.20 -2.18 -10.89
N ILE A 36 -28.65 -0.94 -10.68
CA ILE A 36 -29.95 -0.45 -11.18
C ILE A 36 -30.03 -0.52 -12.71
N GLN A 37 -28.96 -0.14 -13.42
CA GLN A 37 -28.90 -0.22 -14.88
C GLN A 37 -28.93 -1.67 -15.37
N GLY A 38 -28.26 -2.59 -14.66
CA GLY A 38 -28.29 -4.02 -14.96
C GLY A 38 -29.70 -4.59 -14.84
N ASP A 39 -30.39 -4.28 -13.74
CA ASP A 39 -31.78 -4.72 -13.50
C ASP A 39 -32.74 -4.12 -14.54
N LEU A 40 -32.59 -2.83 -14.86
CA LEU A 40 -33.43 -2.17 -15.86
C LEU A 40 -33.25 -2.78 -17.26
N ALA A 41 -32.00 -3.10 -17.65
CA ALA A 41 -31.72 -3.76 -18.92
C ALA A 41 -32.33 -5.15 -18.99
N ALA A 42 -32.27 -5.93 -17.90
CA ALA A 42 -32.89 -7.24 -17.81
C ALA A 42 -34.44 -7.19 -17.84
N MET A 43 -35.04 -6.10 -17.35
CA MET A 43 -36.49 -5.88 -17.47
C MET A 43 -36.93 -5.53 -18.90
N ILE A 44 -36.10 -4.77 -19.64
CA ILE A 44 -36.38 -4.37 -21.03
C ILE A 44 -36.19 -5.54 -21.99
N ASP A 45 -35.12 -6.33 -21.80
CA ASP A 45 -34.83 -7.51 -22.62
C ASP A 45 -34.55 -8.73 -21.71
N PRO A 46 -35.56 -9.58 -21.46
CA PRO A 46 -35.42 -10.75 -20.60
C PRO A 46 -34.52 -11.83 -21.23
N THR A 47 -34.12 -11.68 -22.50
CA THR A 47 -33.16 -12.60 -23.14
C THR A 47 -31.70 -12.24 -22.83
N LEU A 48 -31.46 -11.05 -22.26
CA LEU A 48 -30.14 -10.59 -21.88
C LEU A 48 -29.67 -11.28 -20.58
N THR A 49 -28.99 -12.41 -20.71
CA THR A 49 -28.39 -13.08 -19.54
C THR A 49 -27.15 -12.32 -19.09
N VAL A 50 -27.27 -11.51 -18.04
CA VAL A 50 -26.09 -10.99 -17.36
C VAL A 50 -25.36 -12.19 -16.73
N PRO A 51 -24.08 -12.42 -17.03
CA PRO A 51 -23.35 -13.55 -16.45
C PRO A 51 -23.38 -13.44 -14.92
N GLU A 52 -23.87 -14.46 -14.23
CA GLU A 52 -24.04 -14.49 -12.76
C GLU A 52 -22.78 -14.04 -12.01
N ILE A 53 -21.61 -14.39 -12.54
CA ILE A 53 -20.28 -13.99 -12.03
C ILE A 53 -20.16 -12.46 -11.89
N ARG A 54 -20.72 -11.68 -12.82
CA ARG A 54 -20.67 -10.22 -12.79
C ARG A 54 -21.48 -9.65 -11.63
N ILE A 55 -22.62 -10.26 -11.31
CA ILE A 55 -23.49 -9.84 -10.21
C ILE A 55 -22.78 -10.10 -8.87
N TYR A 56 -22.21 -11.29 -8.67
CA TYR A 56 -21.45 -11.60 -7.46
C TYR A 56 -20.23 -10.71 -7.28
N ALA A 57 -19.49 -10.43 -8.35
CA ALA A 57 -18.35 -9.52 -8.31
C ALA A 57 -18.77 -8.09 -7.91
N LEU A 58 -19.93 -7.62 -8.40
CA LEU A 58 -20.46 -6.30 -8.09
C LEU A 58 -20.88 -6.20 -6.61
N TYR A 59 -21.58 -7.21 -6.08
CA TYR A 59 -21.94 -7.26 -4.66
C TYR A 59 -20.71 -7.34 -3.74
N PHE A 60 -19.74 -8.19 -4.10
CA PHE A 60 -18.48 -8.28 -3.34
C PHE A 60 -17.75 -6.94 -3.31
N ARG A 61 -17.62 -6.29 -4.47
CA ARG A 61 -17.00 -4.96 -4.58
C ARG A 61 -17.73 -3.90 -3.75
N THR A 62 -19.06 -3.90 -3.81
CA THR A 62 -19.92 -3.00 -3.02
C THR A 62 -19.70 -3.20 -1.52
N ALA A 63 -19.65 -4.47 -1.06
CA ALA A 63 -19.39 -4.80 0.33
C ALA A 63 -18.00 -4.33 0.80
N VAL A 64 -16.98 -4.45 -0.06
CA VAL A 64 -15.62 -3.95 0.22
C VAL A 64 -15.61 -2.42 0.37
N TYR A 65 -16.25 -1.68 -0.54
CA TYR A 65 -16.32 -0.22 -0.45
C TYR A 65 -17.11 0.26 0.77
N LEU A 66 -18.16 -0.46 1.15
CA LEU A 66 -18.91 -0.18 2.38
C LEU A 66 -18.04 -0.39 3.62
N ALA A 67 -17.33 -1.51 3.70
CA ALA A 67 -16.40 -1.77 4.79
C ALA A 67 -15.33 -0.68 4.87
N TRP A 68 -14.75 -0.28 3.72
CA TRP A 68 -13.79 0.83 3.66
C TRP A 68 -14.37 2.16 4.16
N ALA A 69 -15.57 2.53 3.71
CA ALA A 69 -16.22 3.76 4.15
C ALA A 69 -16.41 3.78 5.67
N VAL A 70 -16.83 2.66 6.26
CA VAL A 70 -17.00 2.53 7.72
C VAL A 70 -15.66 2.66 8.45
N VAL A 71 -14.63 1.94 8.02
CA VAL A 71 -13.32 1.96 8.69
C VAL A 71 -12.70 3.37 8.65
N PHE A 72 -12.75 4.06 7.50
CA PHE A 72 -12.25 5.44 7.39
C PHE A 72 -13.11 6.44 8.17
N SER A 73 -14.42 6.20 8.29
CA SER A 73 -15.30 7.03 9.12
C SER A 73 -14.93 6.95 10.59
N ILE A 74 -14.63 5.74 11.11
CA ILE A 74 -14.18 5.57 12.51
C ILE A 74 -12.89 6.36 12.76
N ALA A 75 -11.95 6.36 11.82
CA ALA A 75 -10.71 7.13 11.90
C ALA A 75 -10.93 8.65 11.99
N LEU A 76 -11.98 9.17 11.34
CA LEU A 76 -12.32 10.60 11.38
C LEU A 76 -12.73 11.07 12.79
N PHE A 77 -13.47 10.21 13.50
CA PHE A 77 -14.04 10.49 14.83
C PHE A 77 -13.17 9.97 15.98
N THR A 78 -12.00 9.41 15.69
CA THR A 78 -11.11 8.88 16.72
C THR A 78 -10.63 10.03 17.64
N PRO A 79 -10.81 9.91 18.97
CA PRO A 79 -10.39 10.94 19.91
C PRO A 79 -8.86 11.02 20.00
N VAL A 80 -8.34 12.17 20.43
CA VAL A 80 -6.90 12.34 20.68
C VAL A 80 -6.55 11.62 21.98
N LYS A 81 -6.13 10.35 21.87
CA LYS A 81 -5.66 9.49 22.97
C LYS A 81 -4.37 8.79 22.55
N PRO A 82 -3.49 8.36 23.48
CA PRO A 82 -2.22 7.71 23.14
C PRO A 82 -2.34 6.54 22.16
N TRP A 83 -3.36 5.69 22.32
CA TRP A 83 -3.61 4.56 21.43
C TRP A 83 -4.05 4.98 20.01
N ALA A 84 -4.66 6.15 19.86
CA ALA A 84 -5.13 6.66 18.57
C ALA A 84 -3.97 6.97 17.62
N TRP A 85 -2.77 7.25 18.15
CA TRP A 85 -1.59 7.45 17.32
C TRP A 85 -1.25 6.18 16.52
N TYR A 86 -1.22 5.02 17.19
CA TYR A 86 -0.96 3.72 16.55
C TYR A 86 -2.08 3.32 15.59
N TYR A 87 -3.33 3.54 16.00
CA TYR A 87 -4.49 3.27 15.15
C TYR A 87 -4.45 4.09 13.86
N ASN A 88 -4.21 5.39 13.95
CA ASN A 88 -4.12 6.28 12.78
C ASN A 88 -2.95 5.92 11.85
N LEU A 89 -1.83 5.47 12.42
CA LEU A 89 -0.69 4.96 11.65
C LEU A 89 -1.07 3.68 10.89
N GLY A 90 -1.76 2.75 11.56
CA GLY A 90 -2.29 1.54 10.94
C GLY A 90 -3.28 1.85 9.82
N MET A 91 -4.13 2.87 10.00
CA MET A 91 -5.06 3.35 8.98
C MET A 91 -4.37 3.95 7.75
N LEU A 92 -3.27 4.68 7.93
CA LEU A 92 -2.44 5.17 6.82
C LEU A 92 -1.74 4.03 6.10
N ALA A 93 -1.23 3.03 6.82
CA ALA A 93 -0.63 1.85 6.21
C ALA A 93 -1.67 1.05 5.42
N PHE A 94 -2.88 0.90 5.96
CA PHE A 94 -3.98 0.23 5.30
C PHE A 94 -4.45 0.98 4.04
N SER A 95 -4.43 2.32 4.04
CA SER A 95 -4.76 3.10 2.85
C SER A 95 -3.70 3.02 1.74
N LEU A 96 -2.49 2.53 2.02
CA LEU A 96 -1.48 2.23 0.99
C LEU A 96 -1.85 1.00 0.14
N LEU A 97 -2.80 0.16 0.60
CA LEU A 97 -3.34 -0.94 -0.22
C LEU A 97 -4.11 -0.41 -1.43
N GLY A 98 -4.64 0.81 -1.36
CA GLY A 98 -5.26 1.49 -2.49
C GLY A 98 -4.21 2.13 -3.38
N CYS A 99 -4.07 1.66 -4.63
CA CYS A 99 -3.08 2.19 -5.58
C CYS A 99 -3.26 3.71 -5.84
N VAL A 100 -4.51 4.19 -5.87
CA VAL A 100 -4.86 5.59 -6.13
C VAL A 100 -4.46 6.51 -4.96
N THR A 101 -4.30 5.96 -3.76
CA THR A 101 -4.14 6.73 -2.52
C THR A 101 -2.70 6.77 -2.03
N ILE A 102 -1.80 5.98 -2.65
CA ILE A 102 -0.37 5.92 -2.34
C ILE A 102 0.29 7.30 -2.25
N PRO A 103 0.21 8.21 -3.23
CA PRO A 103 0.99 9.45 -3.18
C PRO A 103 0.62 10.32 -1.96
N PHE A 104 -0.67 10.39 -1.62
CA PHE A 104 -1.14 11.16 -0.48
C PHE A 104 -0.88 10.44 0.84
N ALA A 105 -1.07 9.12 0.89
CA ALA A 105 -0.84 8.31 2.08
C ALA A 105 0.63 8.33 2.48
N VAL A 106 1.57 8.16 1.53
CA VAL A 106 3.01 8.24 1.78
C VAL A 106 3.38 9.61 2.35
N TRP A 107 2.87 10.68 1.74
CA TRP A 107 3.15 12.04 2.22
C TRP A 107 2.68 12.23 3.67
N ILE A 108 1.43 11.88 3.98
CA ILE A 108 0.91 12.02 5.35
C ILE A 108 1.66 11.10 6.32
N PHE A 109 1.99 9.87 5.90
CA PHE A 109 2.74 8.91 6.72
C PHE A 109 4.11 9.45 7.14
N LEU A 110 4.86 10.06 6.22
CA LEU A 110 6.15 10.69 6.53
C LEU A 110 6.01 11.82 7.56
N TYR A 111 4.96 12.64 7.46
CA TYR A 111 4.69 13.69 8.43
C TYR A 111 4.17 13.14 9.78
N TRP A 112 3.40 12.06 9.76
CA TRP A 112 2.83 11.42 10.95
C TRP A 112 3.88 10.79 11.85
N ARG A 113 5.00 10.33 11.25
CA ARG A 113 6.12 9.70 11.97
C ARG A 113 6.94 10.69 12.81
N LYS A 114 6.82 12.00 12.60
CA LYS A 114 7.58 13.00 13.37
C LYS A 114 7.26 12.91 14.87
N GLY A 115 8.29 12.95 15.71
CA GLY A 115 8.19 12.85 17.17
C GLY A 115 7.19 13.83 17.78
N SER A 116 7.09 15.05 17.23
CA SER A 116 6.14 16.08 17.68
C SER A 116 4.66 15.68 17.59
N VAL A 117 4.29 14.82 16.63
CA VAL A 117 2.92 14.28 16.54
C VAL A 117 2.70 13.23 17.62
N ARG A 118 3.69 12.36 17.83
CA ARG A 118 3.63 11.32 18.86
C ARG A 118 3.53 11.93 20.26
N GLU A 119 4.39 12.88 20.60
CA GLU A 119 4.37 13.63 21.86
C GLU A 119 3.00 14.27 22.13
N TYR A 120 2.37 14.86 21.10
CA TYR A 120 1.04 15.46 21.23
C TYR A 120 -0.04 14.44 21.67
N TYR A 121 -0.03 13.23 21.11
CA TYR A 121 -0.97 12.17 21.49
C TYR A 121 -0.64 11.58 22.87
N LEU A 122 0.64 11.48 23.21
CA LEU A 122 1.13 10.96 24.48
C LEU A 122 0.82 11.90 25.65
N SER A 123 1.09 13.20 25.49
CA SER A 123 0.80 14.24 26.50
C SER A 123 -0.69 14.39 26.78
N SER A 124 -1.56 13.99 25.84
CA SER A 124 -3.01 14.05 26.01
C SER A 124 -3.58 12.98 26.94
N GLY A 125 -2.81 11.91 27.19
CA GLY A 125 -3.08 10.98 28.28
C GLY A 125 -2.44 11.52 29.55
N HIS A 126 -3.22 11.90 30.55
CA HIS A 126 -2.77 12.37 31.88
C HIS A 126 -1.88 11.38 32.69
N LEU A 127 -1.34 10.34 32.05
CA LEU A 127 -0.56 9.26 32.65
C LEU A 127 0.93 9.29 32.25
N TYR A 128 1.42 10.39 31.70
CA TYR A 128 2.86 10.53 31.45
C TYR A 128 3.61 10.76 32.77
N HIS A 129 3.99 9.65 33.42
CA HIS A 129 5.03 9.62 34.44
C HIS A 129 6.33 10.10 33.82
N ALA A 130 6.66 11.37 34.03
CA ALA A 130 7.79 12.10 33.46
C ALA A 130 9.19 11.63 33.94
N GLY A 131 9.38 10.33 34.22
CA GLY A 131 10.58 9.83 34.91
C GLY A 131 11.42 8.76 34.21
N ALA A 132 11.00 8.21 33.06
CA ALA A 132 11.66 7.01 32.50
C ALA A 132 12.07 7.09 31.01
N GLU A 133 11.87 8.22 30.32
CA GLU A 133 11.94 8.25 28.85
C GLU A 133 13.32 8.65 28.26
N ASP A 134 14.27 9.07 29.09
CA ASP A 134 15.54 9.67 28.61
C ASP A 134 16.52 8.65 27.98
N GLN A 135 16.39 7.34 28.26
CA GLN A 135 17.28 6.33 27.68
C GLN A 135 16.72 5.58 26.45
N SER A 136 15.39 5.43 26.36
CA SER A 136 14.74 4.62 25.31
C SER A 136 14.70 5.33 23.95
N GLN A 137 14.48 6.65 23.92
CA GLN A 137 14.46 7.43 22.68
C GLN A 137 15.84 7.41 21.98
N SER A 138 16.94 7.46 22.74
CA SER A 138 18.30 7.51 22.16
C SER A 138 18.71 6.24 21.41
N VAL A 139 18.12 5.08 21.72
CA VAL A 139 18.48 3.80 21.06
C VAL A 139 17.69 3.62 19.77
N ALA A 140 16.39 3.97 19.80
CA ALA A 140 15.57 3.97 18.60
C ALA A 140 16.09 4.98 17.57
N ASP A 141 16.41 6.21 18.00
CA ASP A 141 16.93 7.24 17.10
C ASP A 141 18.30 6.84 16.51
N ARG A 142 19.20 6.23 17.31
CA ARG A 142 20.49 5.72 16.82
C ARG A 142 20.37 4.55 15.84
N LEU A 143 19.44 3.62 16.07
CA LEU A 143 19.17 2.52 15.13
C LEU A 143 18.60 3.04 13.80
N PHE A 144 17.82 4.12 13.84
CA PHE A 144 17.23 4.70 12.64
C PHE A 144 18.18 5.60 11.87
N ASP A 145 19.05 6.37 12.52
CA ASP A 145 20.10 7.13 11.84
C ASP A 145 21.09 6.20 11.11
N GLY A 146 21.41 5.04 11.70
CA GLY A 146 22.24 4.01 11.05
C GLY A 146 21.57 3.30 9.86
N LEU A 147 20.23 3.28 9.78
CA LEU A 147 19.48 2.67 8.67
C LEU A 147 19.38 3.59 7.44
N VAL A 148 19.79 4.86 7.55
CA VAL A 148 19.74 5.84 6.45
C VAL A 148 21.03 5.82 5.61
N GLU A 149 22.14 5.28 6.14
CA GLU A 149 23.36 5.03 5.37
C GLU A 149 23.25 3.69 4.60
N TRP A 150 22.66 3.74 3.41
CA TRP A 150 22.53 2.54 2.56
C TRP A 150 23.89 2.07 2.04
N PRO A 151 24.32 0.82 2.29
CA PRO A 151 25.48 0.23 1.64
C PRO A 151 25.20 0.04 0.14
N ARG A 152 26.23 0.24 -0.70
CA ARG A 152 26.11 0.12 -2.16
C ARG A 152 25.52 -1.26 -2.53
N PRO A 153 24.51 -1.32 -3.42
CA PRO A 153 23.76 -2.54 -3.66
C PRO A 153 24.63 -3.66 -4.23
N ILE A 154 24.42 -4.83 -3.65
CA ILE A 154 25.08 -6.10 -3.95
C ILE A 154 24.51 -6.62 -5.28
N ARG A 155 25.28 -6.52 -6.37
CA ARG A 155 24.84 -6.78 -7.76
C ARG A 155 24.28 -8.19 -8.03
N TRP A 156 24.68 -9.21 -7.26
CA TRP A 156 24.14 -10.56 -7.44
C TRP A 156 22.71 -10.71 -6.92
N LEU A 157 22.29 -9.89 -5.96
CA LEU A 157 20.92 -9.86 -5.46
C LEU A 157 19.98 -9.30 -6.53
N GLU A 158 20.43 -8.31 -7.32
CA GLU A 158 19.62 -7.76 -8.43
C GLU A 158 19.27 -8.80 -9.49
N TYR A 159 20.11 -9.83 -9.68
CA TYR A 159 19.89 -10.87 -10.71
C TYR A 159 18.90 -11.96 -10.28
N TYR A 160 18.86 -12.29 -8.99
CA TYR A 160 18.02 -13.38 -8.46
C TYR A 160 16.80 -12.89 -7.68
N TYR A 161 16.75 -11.61 -7.31
CA TYR A 161 15.67 -11.04 -6.52
C TYR A 161 14.67 -10.32 -7.43
N PRO A 162 13.50 -10.94 -7.72
CA PRO A 162 12.58 -10.44 -8.75
C PRO A 162 11.77 -9.23 -8.27
N PHE A 163 11.85 -8.89 -6.98
CA PHE A 163 11.01 -7.87 -6.40
C PHE A 163 11.68 -6.49 -6.44
N THR A 164 10.92 -5.49 -6.87
CA THR A 164 11.24 -4.09 -6.61
C THR A 164 11.29 -3.80 -5.10
N LEU A 165 11.78 -2.61 -4.74
CA LEU A 165 11.79 -2.16 -3.34
C LEU A 165 10.40 -2.29 -2.67
N ALA A 166 9.33 -1.99 -3.41
CA ALA A 166 7.96 -2.17 -2.93
C ALA A 166 7.61 -3.63 -2.65
N GLY A 167 7.94 -4.55 -3.56
CA GLY A 167 7.74 -5.98 -3.36
C GLY A 167 8.58 -6.56 -2.21
N THR A 168 9.80 -6.03 -2.03
CA THR A 168 10.70 -6.39 -0.92
C THR A 168 10.06 -6.05 0.43
N ILE A 169 9.53 -4.84 0.56
CA ILE A 169 8.87 -4.36 1.78
C ILE A 169 7.60 -5.16 2.05
N LEU A 170 6.82 -5.46 1.01
CA LEU A 170 5.61 -6.27 1.14
C LEU A 170 5.95 -7.70 1.60
N PHE A 171 7.00 -8.31 1.03
CA PHE A 171 7.49 -9.63 1.44
C PHE A 171 7.97 -9.65 2.89
N ALA A 172 8.80 -8.68 3.29
CA ALA A 172 9.27 -8.57 4.66
C ALA A 172 8.11 -8.38 5.65
N SER A 173 7.10 -7.59 5.27
CA SER A 173 5.88 -7.38 6.08
C SER A 173 5.06 -8.66 6.20
N ALA A 174 4.91 -9.44 5.12
CA ALA A 174 4.22 -10.72 5.13
C ALA A 174 4.90 -11.73 6.07
N VAL A 175 6.23 -11.86 5.97
CA VAL A 175 7.02 -12.74 6.85
C VAL A 175 6.93 -12.31 8.31
N LEU A 176 7.01 -11.00 8.58
CA LEU A 176 6.90 -10.47 9.93
C LEU A 176 5.51 -10.74 10.53
N LEU A 177 4.44 -10.53 9.75
CA LEU A 177 3.07 -10.84 10.18
C LEU A 177 2.88 -12.34 10.42
N LEU A 178 3.48 -13.20 9.61
CA LEU A 178 3.48 -14.65 9.84
C LEU A 178 4.16 -15.00 11.16
N GLY A 179 5.34 -14.40 11.41
CA GLY A 179 6.06 -14.56 12.68
C GLY A 179 5.24 -14.10 13.88
N LEU A 180 4.55 -12.96 13.78
CA LEU A 180 3.64 -12.47 14.82
C LEU A 180 2.40 -13.35 14.99
N ALA A 181 1.93 -14.02 13.94
CA ALA A 181 0.79 -14.92 14.01
C ALA A 181 1.05 -16.13 14.92
N PHE A 182 2.29 -16.63 14.91
CA PHE A 182 2.71 -17.82 15.64
C PHE A 182 3.60 -17.55 16.86
N GLY A 183 4.28 -16.40 16.92
CA GLY A 183 5.31 -16.09 17.92
C GLY A 183 4.84 -15.21 19.09
N GLY A 184 3.55 -14.85 19.15
CA GLY A 184 3.01 -14.09 20.28
C GLY A 184 3.15 -14.86 21.60
N THR A 185 3.69 -14.21 22.64
CA THR A 185 3.98 -14.77 23.98
C THR A 185 2.75 -15.18 24.81
N GLY A 186 1.60 -15.41 24.19
CA GLY A 186 0.40 -15.93 24.82
C GLY A 186 -0.25 -16.98 23.91
N GLU A 187 -0.70 -18.09 24.48
CA GLU A 187 -1.08 -19.38 23.87
C GLU A 187 -2.12 -19.37 22.73
N ARG A 188 -2.52 -18.23 22.16
CA ARG A 188 -3.52 -18.13 21.09
C ARG A 188 -2.91 -17.57 19.80
N VAL A 189 -3.05 -18.35 18.73
CA VAL A 189 -2.69 -17.93 17.36
C VAL A 189 -3.44 -16.65 17.00
N ASN A 190 -2.72 -15.63 16.55
CA ASN A 190 -3.32 -14.38 16.09
C ASN A 190 -3.85 -14.56 14.66
N ILE A 191 -5.11 -15.01 14.55
CA ILE A 191 -5.81 -15.30 13.28
C ILE A 191 -5.77 -14.10 12.32
N TYR A 192 -5.82 -12.87 12.84
CA TYR A 192 -5.75 -11.68 11.99
C TYR A 192 -4.40 -11.54 11.32
N ALA A 193 -3.31 -11.68 12.08
CA ALA A 193 -1.95 -11.64 11.53
C ALA A 193 -1.73 -12.78 10.52
N LEU A 194 -2.32 -13.95 10.77
CA LEU A 194 -2.27 -15.11 9.85
C LEU A 194 -2.97 -14.80 8.52
N ILE A 195 -4.20 -14.26 8.56
CA ILE A 195 -4.96 -13.92 7.36
C ILE A 195 -4.26 -12.81 6.56
N PHE A 196 -3.78 -11.75 7.22
CA PHE A 196 -3.08 -10.66 6.54
C PHE A 196 -1.75 -11.11 5.94
N SER A 197 -1.03 -11.99 6.62
CA SER A 197 0.16 -12.64 6.08
C SER A 197 -0.18 -13.46 4.82
N ALA A 198 -1.18 -14.33 4.91
CA ALA A 198 -1.61 -15.17 3.78
C ALA A 198 -2.04 -14.33 2.56
N LEU A 199 -2.81 -13.27 2.80
CA LEU A 199 -3.22 -12.33 1.74
C LEU A 199 -2.02 -11.62 1.12
N SER A 200 -1.04 -11.20 1.93
CA SER A 200 0.17 -10.55 1.43
C SER A 200 1.01 -11.50 0.57
N PHE A 201 1.14 -12.77 0.97
CA PHE A 201 1.79 -13.80 0.15
C PHE A 201 1.03 -14.08 -1.15
N LEU A 202 -0.31 -14.09 -1.12
CA LEU A 202 -1.14 -14.24 -2.32
C LEU A 202 -0.88 -13.09 -3.31
N VAL A 203 -0.91 -11.85 -2.84
CA VAL A 203 -0.65 -10.66 -3.68
C VAL A 203 0.77 -10.70 -4.23
N LEU A 204 1.76 -11.04 -3.42
CA LEU A 204 3.14 -11.23 -3.89
C LEU A 204 3.23 -12.32 -4.97
N GLY A 205 2.54 -13.45 -4.79
CA GLY A 205 2.49 -14.52 -5.77
C GLY A 205 1.89 -14.07 -7.11
N LEU A 206 0.79 -13.32 -7.07
CA LEU A 206 0.17 -12.77 -8.28
C LEU A 206 1.07 -11.76 -8.98
N LEU A 207 1.73 -10.87 -8.23
CA LEU A 207 2.71 -9.93 -8.79
C LEU A 207 3.88 -10.67 -9.43
N VAL A 208 4.35 -11.76 -8.80
CA VAL A 208 5.44 -12.56 -9.36
C VAL A 208 5.04 -13.21 -10.68
N LEU A 209 3.84 -13.77 -10.71
CA LEU A 209 3.29 -14.41 -11.89
C LEU A 209 3.13 -13.41 -13.04
N ASP A 210 2.59 -12.22 -12.76
CA ASP A 210 2.46 -11.13 -13.74
C ASP A 210 3.83 -10.73 -14.33
N GLY A 211 4.84 -10.52 -13.49
CA GLY A 211 6.19 -10.21 -13.97
C GLY A 211 6.83 -11.32 -14.79
N ARG A 212 6.58 -12.60 -14.46
CA ARG A 212 7.05 -13.74 -15.24
C ARG A 212 6.35 -13.85 -16.60
N ILE A 213 5.04 -13.61 -16.63
CA ILE A 213 4.27 -13.57 -17.88
C ILE A 213 4.79 -12.44 -18.77
N GLN A 214 5.06 -11.26 -18.22
CA GLN A 214 5.66 -10.15 -18.96
C GLN A 214 7.05 -10.51 -19.49
N ALA A 215 7.92 -11.09 -18.67
CA ALA A 215 9.24 -11.55 -19.12
C ALA A 215 9.14 -12.57 -20.26
N PHE A 216 8.18 -13.49 -20.19
CA PHE A 216 7.94 -14.46 -21.25
C PHE A 216 7.46 -13.78 -22.55
N PHE A 217 6.54 -12.81 -22.46
CA PHE A 217 6.12 -12.04 -23.62
C PHE A 217 7.26 -11.21 -24.22
N VAL A 218 8.12 -10.60 -23.41
CA VAL A 218 9.29 -9.84 -23.88
C VAL A 218 10.26 -10.74 -24.64
N LEU A 219 10.47 -11.98 -24.20
CA LEU A 219 11.30 -12.95 -24.93
C LEU A 219 10.68 -13.39 -26.28
N ALA A 220 9.35 -13.31 -26.39
CA ALA A 220 8.62 -13.66 -27.61
C ALA A 220 8.51 -12.49 -28.60
N VAL A 221 8.79 -11.25 -28.19
CA VAL A 221 8.84 -10.11 -29.12
C VAL A 221 10.12 -10.23 -29.95
N GLU A 222 9.97 -10.46 -31.26
CA GLU A 222 11.09 -10.41 -32.19
C GLU A 222 11.78 -9.04 -32.08
N LEU A 223 13.09 -9.07 -31.82
CA LEU A 223 13.93 -7.88 -31.82
C LEU A 223 13.95 -7.29 -33.23
N GLY A 224 13.02 -6.39 -33.49
CA GLY A 224 12.98 -5.60 -34.71
C GLY A 224 14.17 -4.65 -34.74
N TRP A 225 15.12 -4.90 -35.64
CA TRP A 225 16.19 -3.94 -35.91
C TRP A 225 15.65 -2.82 -36.80
N ASP A 226 15.72 -1.59 -36.32
CA ASP A 226 15.40 -0.43 -37.15
C ASP A 226 16.56 -0.19 -38.13
N THR A 227 16.35 -0.58 -39.39
CA THR A 227 17.34 -0.45 -40.47
C THR A 227 17.56 0.99 -40.91
N SER A 228 16.79 1.95 -40.38
CA SER A 228 16.99 3.38 -40.68
C SER A 228 18.30 3.96 -40.14
N SER A 229 19.00 3.24 -39.25
CA SER A 229 20.34 3.60 -38.77
C SER A 229 21.40 2.60 -39.26
N PRO A 230 22.44 3.04 -40.00
CA PRO A 230 23.50 2.16 -40.46
C PRO A 230 24.30 1.61 -39.27
N LEU A 231 24.57 0.30 -39.30
CA LEU A 231 25.28 -0.45 -38.27
C LEU A 231 26.78 -0.11 -38.32
N ILE A 232 27.15 1.09 -37.89
CA ILE A 232 28.55 1.51 -37.79
C ILE A 232 29.09 0.98 -36.47
N ALA A 233 29.82 -0.12 -36.52
CA ALA A 233 30.59 -0.66 -35.41
C ALA A 233 31.76 0.27 -35.07
N ARG A 234 31.47 1.40 -34.41
CA ARG A 234 32.48 2.14 -33.64
C ARG A 234 32.23 1.91 -32.16
N LEU A 235 33.25 1.41 -31.48
CA LEU A 235 33.26 0.93 -30.10
C LEU A 235 32.84 1.95 -29.03
N ASP A 236 32.67 3.24 -29.39
CA ASP A 236 32.42 4.33 -28.43
C ASP A 236 30.96 4.83 -28.39
N SER A 237 30.09 4.38 -29.29
CA SER A 237 28.69 4.85 -29.33
C SER A 237 27.73 3.73 -28.95
N ALA A 238 27.20 3.80 -27.72
CA ALA A 238 26.11 2.92 -27.28
C ALA A 238 24.89 3.08 -28.20
N ILE A 239 24.56 2.04 -28.95
CA ILE A 239 23.40 2.01 -29.83
C ILE A 239 22.14 1.85 -28.97
N ARG A 240 21.17 2.76 -29.10
CA ARG A 240 19.87 2.63 -28.44
C ARG A 240 19.04 1.60 -29.19
N VAL A 241 18.92 0.41 -28.63
CA VAL A 241 17.92 -0.57 -29.06
C VAL A 241 16.58 -0.15 -28.47
N HIS A 242 15.62 0.21 -29.33
CA HIS A 242 14.26 0.52 -28.90
C HIS A 242 13.45 -0.77 -28.82
N LEU A 243 13.15 -1.23 -27.61
CA LEU A 243 12.09 -2.23 -27.39
C LEU A 243 10.78 -1.62 -27.88
N ALA A 244 10.13 -2.27 -28.85
CA ALA A 244 8.88 -1.81 -29.46
C ALA A 244 7.84 -1.53 -28.37
N GLN A 245 7.59 -0.25 -28.06
CA GLN A 245 6.56 0.33 -27.16
C GLN A 245 6.00 -0.58 -26.04
N SER A 246 6.80 -1.40 -25.38
CA SER A 246 6.29 -2.25 -24.31
C SER A 246 6.24 -1.41 -23.04
N ARG A 247 5.03 -1.12 -22.57
CA ARG A 247 4.82 -0.48 -21.26
C ARG A 247 5.11 -1.51 -20.18
N THR A 248 6.34 -1.58 -19.71
CA THR A 248 6.70 -2.41 -18.56
C THR A 248 5.99 -1.89 -17.31
N HIS A 249 5.28 -2.75 -16.58
CA HIS A 249 4.66 -2.36 -15.32
C HIS A 249 5.74 -2.10 -14.25
N TYR A 250 5.57 -1.03 -13.46
CA TYR A 250 6.57 -0.48 -12.51
C TYR A 250 7.05 -1.44 -11.40
N PHE A 251 6.53 -2.67 -11.34
CA PHE A 251 6.76 -3.60 -10.23
C PHE A 251 7.90 -4.59 -10.46
N TYR A 252 8.49 -4.64 -11.66
CA TYR A 252 9.54 -5.59 -12.01
C TYR A 252 10.81 -4.91 -12.52
N ARG A 253 11.97 -5.40 -12.07
CA ARG A 253 13.27 -5.15 -12.70
C ARG A 253 13.57 -6.32 -13.64
N TYR A 254 13.91 -6.00 -14.89
CA TYR A 254 14.46 -6.95 -15.86
C TYR A 254 15.98 -7.07 -15.66
#